data_AF-A0AB73I392-F1
#
_entry.id   AF-A0AB73I392-F1
#
_cell.length_a   1.000
_cell.length_b   1.000
_cell.length_c   1.000
_cell.angle_alpha   90.00
_cell.angle_beta   90.00
_cell.angle_gamma   90.00
#
_symmetry.space_group_name_H-M   'P 1'
#
loop_
_entity.id
_entity.type
_entity.pdbx_description
1 polymer ?
#
loop_
_entity_poly.entity_id
_entity_poly.type
_entity_poly.pdbx_seq_one_letter_code
_entity_poly.pdbx_strand_id
1 'polypeptide(L)'
;MYIEFDTPDISEFSSGFPGYWLKSIFIQSPSGKYQVNALTSTYIRLVEAALFEYSSGISKLKEFYGTNSSINISALHRSVSHFEACISNMHRAINCIRRLRRDRDKDPLALHLNTEKSNFAAEAVAKKLRDMRNEIHHLDEMVLDGRVSNGQPFALGASGPEIAHPSEPNQTIKTIDRICIGSKEIKFQELHAWLTEMAGLAQKITDFLPNSRQPINK
;
A
#
# COMPACT_ATOMS: atom_id res chain seq x y z
N MET A 1 26.77 6.22 -14.21
CA MET A 1 25.44 5.60 -13.98
C MET A 1 24.43 6.70 -13.75
N TYR A 2 23.43 6.78 -14.62
CA TYR A 2 22.25 7.64 -14.51
C TYR A 2 21.13 6.91 -13.78
N ILE A 3 20.29 7.65 -13.06
CA ILE A 3 19.15 7.10 -12.31
C ILE A 3 17.86 7.69 -12.85
N GLU A 4 16.93 6.80 -13.21
CA GLU A 4 15.56 7.14 -13.61
C GLU A 4 14.57 6.52 -12.63
N PHE A 5 13.40 7.14 -12.48
CA PHE A 5 12.34 6.68 -11.59
C PHE A 5 11.07 6.40 -12.38
N ASP A 6 10.62 5.14 -12.39
CA ASP A 6 9.25 4.77 -12.78
C ASP A 6 8.43 4.57 -11.50
N THR A 7 8.18 5.69 -10.81
CA THR A 7 7.51 5.75 -9.51
C THR A 7 6.30 6.68 -9.63
N PRO A 8 5.13 6.18 -10.08
CA PRO A 8 3.93 7.01 -10.25
C PRO A 8 3.49 7.64 -8.93
N ASP A 9 2.94 8.86 -8.99
CA ASP A 9 2.50 9.62 -7.83
C ASP A 9 1.02 9.37 -7.51
N ILE A 10 0.64 9.46 -6.22
CA ILE A 10 -0.74 9.28 -5.74
C ILE A 10 -1.18 10.53 -4.95
N SER A 11 -0.95 11.71 -5.51
CA SER A 11 -1.30 12.99 -4.86
C SER A 11 -2.80 13.25 -4.74
N GLU A 12 -3.63 12.58 -5.56
CA GLU A 12 -5.10 12.72 -5.55
C GLU A 12 -5.70 12.48 -4.14
N PHE A 13 -5.13 11.56 -3.37
CA PHE A 13 -5.62 11.18 -2.04
C PHE A 13 -4.77 11.71 -0.88
N SER A 14 -3.96 12.74 -1.13
CA SER A 14 -3.01 13.31 -0.16
C SER A 14 -3.67 13.84 1.12
N SER A 15 -4.94 14.24 1.05
CA SER A 15 -5.71 14.71 2.22
C SER A 15 -6.34 13.58 3.06
N GLY A 16 -6.17 12.31 2.64
CA GLY A 16 -6.82 11.17 3.29
C GLY A 16 -8.33 11.17 3.09
N PHE A 17 -9.06 10.67 4.09
CA PHE A 17 -10.53 10.55 4.02
C PHE A 17 -11.24 11.31 5.15
N PRO A 18 -11.03 12.63 5.30
CA PRO A 18 -11.62 13.41 6.40
C PRO A 18 -13.15 13.38 6.38
N GLY A 19 -13.76 13.30 5.20
CA GLY A 19 -15.20 13.17 5.05
C GLY A 19 -15.76 11.92 5.75
N TYR A 20 -15.06 10.80 5.73
CA TYR A 20 -15.48 9.59 6.45
C TYR A 20 -15.49 9.83 7.96
N TRP A 21 -14.40 10.39 8.49
CA TRP A 21 -14.24 10.61 9.91
C TRP A 21 -15.25 11.63 10.45
N LEU A 22 -15.43 12.74 9.74
CA LEU A 22 -16.44 13.75 10.10
C LEU A 22 -17.85 13.16 10.12
N LYS A 23 -18.24 12.42 9.09
CA LYS A 23 -19.57 11.78 9.03
C LYS A 23 -19.73 10.71 10.12
N SER A 24 -18.70 9.90 10.36
CA SER A 24 -18.76 8.81 11.34
C SER A 24 -18.81 9.30 12.79
N ILE A 25 -18.12 10.40 13.11
CA ILE A 25 -18.06 10.98 14.46
C ILE A 25 -19.30 11.85 14.74
N PHE A 26 -19.70 12.71 13.80
CA PHE A 26 -20.68 13.75 14.05
C PHE A 26 -22.08 13.47 13.47
N ILE A 27 -22.22 12.53 12.54
CA ILE A 27 -23.50 12.25 11.88
C ILE A 27 -24.01 10.86 12.26
N GLN A 28 -23.38 9.81 11.71
CA GLN A 28 -23.75 8.42 11.99
C GLN A 28 -22.68 7.46 11.48
N SER A 29 -22.63 6.28 12.09
CA SER A 29 -21.80 5.18 11.61
C SER A 29 -22.34 4.58 10.30
N PRO A 30 -21.48 3.97 9.46
CA PRO A 30 -21.91 3.34 8.20
C PRO A 30 -22.94 2.21 8.37
N SER A 31 -22.91 1.51 9.50
CA SER A 31 -23.79 0.40 9.83
C SER A 31 -24.27 0.49 11.28
N GLY A 32 -25.41 -0.15 11.58
CA GLY A 32 -25.82 -0.40 12.97
C GLY A 32 -24.99 -1.47 13.69
N LYS A 33 -24.14 -2.21 12.96
CA LYS A 33 -23.31 -3.29 13.51
C LYS A 33 -21.92 -2.81 13.86
N TYR A 34 -21.54 -3.00 15.12
CA TYR A 34 -20.22 -2.62 15.62
C TYR A 34 -19.08 -3.28 14.83
N GLN A 35 -19.19 -4.58 14.52
CA GLN A 35 -18.15 -5.30 13.79
C GLN A 35 -17.94 -4.77 12.37
N VAL A 36 -19.04 -4.37 11.68
CA VAL A 36 -18.96 -3.74 10.36
C VAL A 36 -18.25 -2.39 10.48
N ASN A 37 -18.64 -1.56 11.44
CA ASN A 37 -18.01 -0.26 11.68
C ASN A 37 -16.52 -0.38 12.02
N ALA A 38 -16.13 -1.37 12.83
CA ALA A 38 -14.74 -1.64 13.19
C ALA A 38 -13.91 -2.06 11.96
N LEU A 39 -14.43 -2.95 11.11
CA LEU A 39 -13.76 -3.36 9.87
C LEU A 39 -13.61 -2.20 8.89
N THR A 40 -14.65 -1.39 8.74
CA THR A 40 -14.70 -0.24 7.83
C THR A 40 -13.73 0.87 8.26
N SER A 41 -13.77 1.28 9.53
CA SER A 41 -12.86 2.30 10.08
C SER A 41 -11.41 1.84 10.04
N THR A 42 -11.16 0.55 10.33
CA THR A 42 -9.82 -0.03 10.21
C THR A 42 -9.34 -0.03 8.76
N TYR A 43 -10.20 -0.39 7.80
CA TYR A 43 -9.87 -0.34 6.38
C TYR A 43 -9.44 1.08 5.96
N ILE A 44 -10.25 2.09 6.26
CA ILE A 44 -9.98 3.49 5.87
C ILE A 44 -8.67 3.98 6.47
N ARG A 45 -8.45 3.78 7.78
CA ARG A 45 -7.21 4.17 8.45
C ARG A 45 -5.98 3.48 7.84
N LEU A 46 -6.10 2.21 7.45
CA LEU A 46 -4.99 1.47 6.85
C LEU A 46 -4.71 1.88 5.40
N VAL A 47 -5.74 2.23 4.62
CA VAL A 47 -5.57 2.77 3.26
C VAL A 47 -4.88 4.14 3.33
N GLU A 48 -5.35 5.03 4.21
CA GLU A 48 -4.74 6.35 4.42
C GLU A 48 -3.27 6.23 4.82
N ALA A 49 -2.96 5.33 5.77
CA ALA A 49 -1.59 5.05 6.15
C ALA A 49 -0.78 4.50 4.96
N ALA A 50 -1.30 3.51 4.22
CA ALA A 50 -0.57 2.93 3.08
C ALA A 50 -0.22 3.96 1.99
N LEU A 51 -1.14 4.89 1.70
CA LEU A 51 -0.91 6.01 0.77
C LEU A 51 0.22 6.92 1.27
N PHE A 52 0.14 7.34 2.53
CA PHE A 52 1.18 8.19 3.14
C PHE A 52 2.56 7.53 3.12
N GLU A 53 2.61 6.25 3.51
CA GLU A 53 3.84 5.46 3.54
C GLU A 53 4.42 5.28 2.13
N TYR A 54 3.60 5.01 1.11
CA TYR A 54 4.04 4.95 -0.28
C TYR A 54 4.72 6.25 -0.73
N SER A 55 4.02 7.39 -0.58
CA SER A 55 4.54 8.69 -1.02
C SER A 55 5.80 9.09 -0.25
N SER A 56 5.85 8.82 1.06
CA SER A 56 7.02 9.07 1.90
C SER A 56 8.20 8.20 1.50
N GLY A 57 7.97 6.93 1.16
CA GLY A 57 8.98 6.01 0.63
C GLY A 57 9.58 6.51 -0.68
N ILE A 58 8.74 6.90 -1.65
CA ILE A 58 9.21 7.49 -2.92
C ILE A 58 10.01 8.77 -2.67
N SER A 59 9.55 9.65 -1.78
CA SER A 59 10.25 10.89 -1.44
C SER A 59 11.66 10.62 -0.88
N LYS A 60 11.79 9.70 0.08
CA LYS A 60 13.07 9.34 0.68
C LYS A 60 13.99 8.59 -0.28
N LEU A 61 13.42 7.78 -1.17
CA LEU A 61 14.17 7.14 -2.25
C LEU A 61 14.81 8.16 -3.20
N LYS A 62 14.04 9.16 -3.62
CA LYS A 62 14.53 10.26 -4.47
C LYS A 62 15.57 11.11 -3.74
N GLU A 63 15.40 11.34 -2.44
CA GLU A 63 16.40 12.03 -1.60
C GLU A 63 17.74 11.29 -1.57
N PHE A 64 17.72 9.97 -1.43
CA PHE A 64 18.94 9.14 -1.43
C PHE A 64 19.72 9.27 -2.74
N TYR A 65 19.04 9.14 -3.88
CA TYR A 65 19.68 9.21 -5.20
C TYR A 65 19.94 10.63 -5.70
N GLY A 66 19.27 11.64 -5.13
CA GLY A 66 19.44 13.06 -5.51
C GLY A 66 20.59 13.78 -4.81
N THR A 67 21.20 13.17 -3.79
CA THR A 67 22.29 13.79 -3.02
C THR A 67 23.65 13.43 -3.63
N ASN A 68 24.29 14.39 -4.31
CA ASN A 68 25.60 14.17 -4.97
C ASN A 68 26.81 14.46 -4.07
N SER A 69 26.60 15.09 -2.91
CA SER A 69 27.68 15.52 -2.00
C SER A 69 28.01 14.51 -0.90
N SER A 70 27.09 13.60 -0.58
CA SER A 70 27.27 12.53 0.41
C SER A 70 26.25 11.42 0.22
N ILE A 71 26.61 10.19 0.60
CA ILE A 71 25.68 9.06 0.57
C ILE A 71 24.72 9.20 1.76
N ASN A 72 23.48 9.58 1.50
CA ASN A 72 22.44 9.73 2.53
C ASN A 72 21.81 8.37 2.88
N ILE A 73 22.57 7.48 3.52
CA ILE A 73 22.12 6.13 3.93
C ILE A 73 20.84 6.20 4.79
N SER A 74 20.69 7.26 5.58
CA SER A 74 19.49 7.47 6.39
C SER A 74 18.22 7.63 5.55
N ALA A 75 18.29 8.31 4.40
CA ALA A 75 17.17 8.41 3.47
C ALA A 75 16.83 7.04 2.85
N LEU A 76 17.84 6.23 2.52
CA LEU A 76 17.62 4.86 2.05
C LEU A 76 16.89 4.02 3.11
N HIS A 77 17.38 3.98 4.35
CA HIS A 77 16.72 3.21 5.41
C HIS A 77 15.28 3.66 5.67
N ARG A 78 15.03 4.97 5.68
CA ARG A 78 13.66 5.51 5.82
C ARG A 78 12.76 5.09 4.66
N SER A 79 13.28 5.12 3.44
CA SER A 79 12.56 4.65 2.24
C SER A 79 12.13 3.19 2.39
N VAL A 80 13.05 2.32 2.81
CA VAL A 80 12.78 0.90 3.10
C VAL A 80 11.67 0.74 4.14
N SER A 81 11.80 1.38 5.31
CA SER A 81 10.79 1.27 6.38
C SER A 81 9.40 1.74 5.94
N HIS A 82 9.34 2.82 5.16
CA HIS A 82 8.09 3.32 4.59
C HIS A 82 7.45 2.29 3.63
N PHE A 83 8.22 1.66 2.74
CA PHE A 83 7.66 0.63 1.86
C PHE A 83 7.20 -0.62 2.61
N GLU A 84 7.93 -1.07 3.64
CA GLU A 84 7.50 -2.21 4.47
C GLU A 84 6.19 -1.93 5.22
N ALA A 85 6.06 -0.72 5.75
CA ALA A 85 4.82 -0.25 6.39
C ALA A 85 3.66 -0.17 5.38
N CYS A 86 3.91 0.34 4.17
CA CYS A 86 2.94 0.37 3.09
C CYS A 86 2.40 -1.04 2.76
N ILE A 87 3.28 -2.02 2.49
CA ILE A 87 2.89 -3.40 2.19
C ILE A 87 2.09 -4.03 3.33
N SER A 88 2.54 -3.81 4.58
CA SER A 88 1.85 -4.30 5.77
C SER A 88 0.44 -3.71 5.92
N ASN A 89 0.29 -2.41 5.70
CA ASN A 89 -0.99 -1.72 5.78
C ASN A 89 -1.94 -2.16 4.65
N MET A 90 -1.45 -2.28 3.41
CA MET A 90 -2.21 -2.81 2.28
C MET A 90 -2.72 -4.23 2.55
N HIS A 91 -1.86 -5.13 3.02
CA HIS A 91 -2.28 -6.49 3.36
C HIS A 91 -3.41 -6.48 4.41
N ARG A 92 -3.24 -5.71 5.49
CA ARG A 92 -4.24 -5.66 6.57
C ARG A 92 -5.57 -5.07 6.06
N ALA A 93 -5.53 -4.03 5.24
CA ALA A 93 -6.71 -3.45 4.62
C ALA A 93 -7.43 -4.46 3.70
N ILE A 94 -6.70 -5.24 2.90
CA ILE A 94 -7.27 -6.34 2.12
C ILE A 94 -8.02 -7.34 3.00
N ASN A 95 -7.46 -7.72 4.15
CA ASN A 95 -8.14 -8.62 5.07
C ASN A 95 -9.44 -8.01 5.61
N CYS A 96 -9.42 -6.72 5.98
CA CYS A 96 -10.61 -6.00 6.45
C CYS A 96 -11.72 -6.01 5.39
N ILE A 97 -11.42 -5.63 4.15
CA ILE A 97 -12.44 -5.56 3.10
C ILE A 97 -12.94 -6.96 2.69
N ARG A 98 -12.06 -7.96 2.63
CA ARG A 98 -12.46 -9.35 2.33
C ARG A 98 -13.37 -9.91 3.43
N ARG A 99 -13.12 -9.56 4.69
CA ARG A 99 -13.99 -9.94 5.81
C ARG A 99 -15.34 -9.20 5.75
N LEU A 100 -15.32 -7.90 5.49
CA LEU A 100 -16.51 -7.06 5.38
C LEU A 100 -17.43 -7.54 4.24
N ARG A 101 -16.88 -7.81 3.06
CA ARG A 101 -17.62 -8.33 1.90
C ARG A 101 -18.25 -9.72 2.14
N ARG A 102 -17.72 -10.49 3.10
CA ARG A 102 -18.23 -11.81 3.48
C ARG A 102 -19.12 -11.77 4.73
N ASP A 103 -19.68 -10.60 5.05
CA ASP A 103 -20.67 -10.48 6.12
C ASP A 103 -21.87 -11.40 5.84
N ARG A 104 -22.15 -12.34 6.76
CA ARG A 104 -23.16 -13.39 6.56
C ARG A 104 -24.58 -12.84 6.58
N ASP A 105 -24.75 -11.76 7.32
CA ASP A 105 -26.04 -11.13 7.54
C ASP A 105 -26.36 -10.08 6.48
N LYS A 106 -25.50 -9.94 5.45
CA LYS A 106 -25.71 -9.07 4.30
C LYS A 106 -25.97 -7.61 4.69
N ASP A 107 -25.12 -7.07 5.55
CA ASP A 107 -25.16 -5.65 5.89
C ASP A 107 -25.25 -4.75 4.62
N PRO A 108 -26.07 -3.68 4.61
CA PRO A 108 -26.23 -2.82 3.44
C PRO A 108 -24.92 -2.28 2.87
N LEU A 109 -23.95 -1.93 3.73
CA LEU A 109 -22.63 -1.51 3.28
C LEU A 109 -21.89 -2.67 2.62
N ALA A 110 -21.92 -3.86 3.21
CA ALA A 110 -21.29 -5.05 2.64
C ALA A 110 -21.88 -5.41 1.26
N LEU A 111 -23.20 -5.30 1.09
CA LEU A 111 -23.87 -5.48 -0.20
C LEU A 111 -23.44 -4.42 -1.21
N HIS A 112 -23.42 -3.15 -0.80
CA HIS A 112 -22.98 -2.03 -1.64
C HIS A 112 -21.54 -2.23 -2.15
N LEU A 113 -20.64 -2.67 -1.28
CA LEU A 113 -19.23 -2.91 -1.62
C LEU A 113 -19.00 -4.17 -2.46
N ASN A 114 -20.00 -5.06 -2.60
CA ASN A 114 -19.93 -6.26 -3.43
C ASN A 114 -20.43 -6.04 -4.87
N THR A 115 -20.89 -4.83 -5.21
CA THR A 115 -21.38 -4.50 -6.55
C THR A 115 -20.30 -4.59 -7.63
N GLU A 116 -19.04 -4.31 -7.29
CA GLU A 116 -17.89 -4.39 -8.19
C GLU A 116 -16.77 -5.25 -7.61
N LYS A 117 -16.11 -6.01 -8.50
CA LYS A 117 -14.89 -6.74 -8.14
C LYS A 117 -13.73 -5.75 -8.05
N SER A 118 -13.01 -5.79 -6.94
CA SER A 118 -11.76 -5.01 -6.81
C SER A 118 -10.56 -5.90 -7.08
N ASN A 119 -9.69 -5.49 -8.01
CA ASN A 119 -8.51 -6.27 -8.39
C ASN A 119 -7.53 -6.38 -7.22
N PHE A 120 -7.38 -5.30 -6.44
CA PHE A 120 -6.51 -5.30 -5.25
C PHE A 120 -6.90 -6.37 -4.21
N ALA A 121 -8.18 -6.79 -4.18
CA ALA A 121 -8.70 -7.79 -3.26
C ALA A 121 -8.69 -9.23 -3.82
N ALA A 122 -8.23 -9.42 -5.07
CA ALA A 122 -8.10 -10.74 -5.68
C ALA A 122 -7.07 -11.60 -4.93
N GLU A 123 -7.23 -12.93 -4.99
CA GLU A 123 -6.34 -13.85 -4.26
C GLU A 123 -4.88 -13.70 -4.71
N ALA A 124 -4.64 -13.48 -6.01
CA ALA A 124 -3.29 -13.28 -6.53
C ALA A 124 -2.58 -12.08 -5.89
N VAL A 125 -3.26 -10.93 -5.78
CA VAL A 125 -2.71 -9.72 -5.16
C VAL A 125 -2.55 -9.90 -3.65
N ALA A 126 -3.57 -10.43 -2.99
CA ALA A 126 -3.54 -10.71 -1.55
C ALA A 126 -2.44 -11.71 -1.18
N LYS A 127 -2.15 -12.68 -2.04
CA LYS A 127 -1.03 -13.61 -1.88
C LYS A 127 0.30 -12.90 -2.10
N LYS A 128 0.45 -12.09 -3.16
CA LYS A 128 1.69 -11.37 -3.46
C LYS A 128 2.13 -10.44 -2.32
N LEU A 129 1.21 -9.66 -1.75
CA LEU A 129 1.48 -8.79 -0.59
C LEU A 129 1.82 -9.58 0.68
N ARG A 130 1.13 -10.71 0.91
CA ARG A 130 1.39 -11.60 2.06
C ARG A 130 2.75 -12.27 1.96
N ASP A 131 3.11 -12.77 0.79
CA ASP A 131 4.40 -13.38 0.53
C ASP A 131 5.53 -12.37 0.72
N MET A 132 5.37 -11.14 0.20
CA MET A 132 6.33 -10.04 0.39
C MET A 132 6.53 -9.72 1.89
N ARG A 133 5.43 -9.54 2.64
CA ARG A 133 5.48 -9.29 4.09
C ARG A 133 6.13 -10.45 4.86
N ASN A 134 5.78 -11.68 4.52
CA ASN A 134 6.36 -12.85 5.19
C ASN A 134 7.87 -12.95 4.92
N GLU A 135 8.32 -12.62 3.71
CA GLU A 135 9.75 -12.60 3.39
C GLU A 135 10.50 -11.54 4.21
N ILE A 136 9.92 -10.35 4.39
CA ILE A 136 10.48 -9.30 5.28
C ILE A 136 10.68 -9.85 6.70
N HIS A 137 9.62 -10.41 7.30
CA HIS A 137 9.71 -10.98 8.65
C HIS A 137 10.67 -12.15 8.74
N HIS A 138 10.73 -12.99 7.70
CA HIS A 138 11.64 -14.13 7.69
C HIS A 138 13.11 -13.68 7.66
N LEU A 139 13.41 -12.62 6.91
CA LEU A 139 14.75 -12.05 6.88
C LEU A 139 15.13 -11.40 8.20
N ASP A 140 14.20 -10.73 8.89
CA ASP A 140 14.43 -10.22 10.25
C ASP A 140 14.84 -11.35 11.20
N GLU A 141 14.14 -12.49 11.17
CA GLU A 141 14.49 -13.68 11.95
C GLU A 141 15.87 -14.23 11.56
N MET A 142 16.18 -14.33 10.26
CA MET A 142 17.49 -14.79 9.80
C MET A 142 18.63 -13.86 10.25
N VAL A 143 18.41 -12.55 10.26
CA VAL A 143 19.38 -11.55 10.74
C VAL A 143 19.64 -11.76 12.22
N LEU A 144 18.58 -11.90 13.03
CA LEU A 144 18.69 -12.12 14.47
C LEU A 144 19.40 -13.43 14.81
N ASP A 145 19.19 -14.48 14.01
CA ASP A 145 19.83 -15.79 14.18
C ASP A 145 21.26 -15.86 13.61
N GLY A 146 21.77 -14.79 12.96
CA GLY A 146 23.07 -14.81 12.28
C GLY A 146 23.14 -15.73 11.06
N ARG A 147 22.00 -16.02 10.42
CA ARG A 147 21.86 -16.94 9.26
C ARG A 147 21.99 -16.25 7.90
N VAL A 148 22.29 -14.96 7.87
CA VAL A 148 22.44 -14.19 6.62
C VAL A 148 23.86 -14.36 6.07
N SER A 149 23.97 -14.72 4.79
CA SER A 149 25.26 -14.85 4.09
C SER A 149 25.67 -13.56 3.39
N ASN A 150 26.97 -13.38 3.16
CA ASN A 150 27.48 -12.22 2.39
C ASN A 150 26.86 -12.21 0.98
N GLY A 151 26.36 -11.04 0.56
CA GLY A 151 25.66 -10.84 -0.71
C GLY A 151 24.18 -11.21 -0.71
N GLN A 152 23.63 -11.76 0.37
CA GLN A 152 22.21 -12.02 0.50
C GLN A 152 21.45 -10.72 0.84
N PRO A 153 20.29 -10.44 0.21
CA PRO A 153 19.41 -9.36 0.64
C PRO A 153 18.94 -9.58 2.08
N PHE A 154 19.03 -8.55 2.91
CA PHE A 154 18.59 -8.58 4.32
C PHE A 154 17.55 -7.51 4.65
N ALA A 155 17.08 -6.77 3.64
CA ALA A 155 16.05 -5.75 3.76
C ALA A 155 15.31 -5.62 2.43
N LEU A 156 14.09 -5.06 2.47
CA LEU A 156 13.39 -4.63 1.27
C LEU A 156 14.21 -3.53 0.58
N GLY A 157 14.32 -3.56 -0.75
CA GLY A 157 15.03 -2.54 -1.52
C GLY A 157 14.24 -2.09 -2.72
N ALA A 158 14.44 -0.83 -3.14
CA ALA A 158 13.97 -0.37 -4.45
C ALA A 158 15.04 -0.65 -5.50
N SER A 159 14.63 -1.20 -6.64
CA SER A 159 15.53 -1.59 -7.73
C SER A 159 14.80 -1.56 -9.07
N GLY A 160 15.47 -2.03 -10.10
CA GLY A 160 14.93 -2.21 -11.44
C GLY A 160 16.04 -2.45 -12.46
N PRO A 161 15.70 -2.48 -13.75
CA PRO A 161 16.64 -2.81 -14.81
C PRO A 161 17.75 -1.75 -14.93
N GLU A 162 18.92 -2.20 -15.37
CA GLU A 162 20.05 -1.34 -15.73
C GLU A 162 20.48 -1.66 -17.16
N ILE A 163 20.51 -0.65 -18.01
CA ILE A 163 20.83 -0.76 -19.44
C ILE A 163 22.00 0.16 -19.80
N ALA A 164 22.71 -0.13 -20.88
CA ALA A 164 23.76 0.75 -21.38
C ALA A 164 23.16 2.10 -21.84
N HIS A 165 23.88 3.19 -21.60
CA HIS A 165 23.46 4.52 -22.06
C HIS A 165 23.49 4.56 -23.60
N PRO A 166 22.44 5.06 -24.27
CA PRO A 166 22.31 4.97 -25.73
C PRO A 166 23.38 5.78 -26.49
N SER A 167 23.94 6.82 -25.86
CA SER A 167 24.88 7.75 -26.51
C SER A 167 26.20 7.98 -25.77
N GLU A 168 26.35 7.48 -24.54
CA GLU A 168 27.54 7.77 -23.71
C GLU A 168 28.28 6.46 -23.42
N PRO A 169 29.46 6.25 -24.04
CA PRO A 169 30.25 5.04 -23.80
C PRO A 169 30.58 4.89 -22.31
N ASN A 170 30.54 3.64 -21.81
CA ASN A 170 30.81 3.28 -20.42
C ASN A 170 29.85 3.89 -19.38
N GLN A 171 28.70 4.41 -19.81
CA GLN A 171 27.62 4.83 -18.91
C GLN A 171 26.44 3.86 -18.98
N THR A 172 25.68 3.79 -17.89
CA THR A 172 24.45 2.99 -17.76
C THR A 172 23.31 3.85 -17.25
N ILE A 173 22.08 3.44 -17.52
CA ILE A 173 20.85 4.00 -16.96
C ILE A 173 20.20 2.92 -16.11
N LYS A 174 20.02 3.19 -14.82
CA LYS A 174 19.28 2.35 -13.89
C LYS A 174 17.90 2.93 -13.63
N THR A 175 16.86 2.22 -14.07
CA THR A 175 15.47 2.61 -13.84
C THR A 175 14.97 1.93 -12.58
N ILE A 176 14.60 2.71 -11.57
CA ILE A 176 14.01 2.20 -10.33
C ILE A 176 12.50 2.08 -10.54
N ASP A 177 12.01 0.85 -10.74
CA ASP A 177 10.63 0.55 -11.14
C ASP A 177 9.90 -0.45 -10.22
N ARG A 178 10.59 -1.00 -9.21
CA ARG A 178 10.02 -2.00 -8.29
C ARG A 178 10.64 -1.96 -6.91
N ILE A 179 9.91 -2.51 -5.94
CA ILE A 179 10.47 -3.00 -4.69
C ILE A 179 10.76 -4.50 -4.79
N CYS A 180 11.85 -4.94 -4.18
CA CYS A 180 12.28 -6.33 -4.18
C CYS A 180 12.87 -6.77 -2.85
N ILE A 181 12.63 -8.03 -2.50
CA ILE A 181 13.26 -8.71 -1.37
C ILE A 181 13.38 -10.20 -1.70
N GLY A 182 14.59 -10.74 -1.63
CA GLY A 182 14.88 -12.09 -2.13
C GLY A 182 14.44 -12.26 -3.60
N SER A 183 13.58 -13.25 -3.85
CA SER A 183 12.96 -13.51 -5.17
C SER A 183 11.62 -12.79 -5.39
N LYS A 184 11.14 -12.04 -4.40
CA LYS A 184 9.85 -11.35 -4.45
C LYS A 184 10.04 -9.96 -5.02
N GLU A 185 9.17 -9.58 -5.94
CA GLU A 185 9.14 -8.24 -6.52
C GLU A 185 7.70 -7.73 -6.70
N ILE A 186 7.52 -6.42 -6.53
CA ILE A 186 6.28 -5.71 -6.89
C ILE A 186 6.67 -4.41 -7.60
N LYS A 187 6.16 -4.19 -8.82
CA LYS A 187 6.40 -2.93 -9.53
C LYS A 187 5.68 -1.77 -8.86
N PHE A 188 6.26 -0.57 -8.91
CA PHE A 188 5.60 0.62 -8.38
C PHE A 188 4.29 0.93 -9.13
N GLN A 189 4.20 0.62 -10.42
CA GLN A 189 2.97 0.68 -11.20
C GLN A 189 1.86 -0.24 -10.66
N GLU A 190 2.22 -1.45 -10.21
CA GLU A 190 1.26 -2.37 -9.58
C GLU A 190 0.78 -1.83 -8.23
N LEU A 191 1.71 -1.37 -7.38
CA LEU A 191 1.36 -0.78 -6.08
C LEU A 191 0.44 0.43 -6.25
N HIS A 192 0.78 1.32 -7.18
CA HIS A 192 -0.03 2.48 -7.50
C HIS A 192 -1.44 2.09 -7.92
N ALA A 193 -1.60 1.18 -8.88
CA ALA A 193 -2.92 0.73 -9.32
C ALA A 193 -3.75 0.17 -8.15
N TRP A 194 -3.16 -0.66 -7.29
CA TRP A 194 -3.88 -1.22 -6.14
C TRP A 194 -4.21 -0.17 -5.08
N LEU A 195 -3.29 0.75 -4.77
CA LEU A 195 -3.52 1.83 -3.82
C LEU A 195 -4.62 2.78 -4.31
N THR A 196 -4.62 3.12 -5.59
CA THR A 196 -5.67 3.95 -6.21
C THR A 196 -7.03 3.26 -6.15
N GLU A 197 -7.11 1.95 -6.45
CA GLU A 197 -8.37 1.20 -6.28
C GLU A 197 -8.83 1.15 -4.82
N MET A 198 -7.89 0.99 -3.87
CA MET A 198 -8.19 0.99 -2.44
C MET A 198 -8.72 2.34 -1.96
N ALA A 199 -8.10 3.43 -2.43
CA ALA A 199 -8.54 4.78 -2.13
C ALA A 199 -9.91 5.08 -2.72
N GLY A 200 -10.16 4.66 -3.97
CA GLY A 200 -11.48 4.77 -4.59
C GLY A 200 -12.56 4.01 -3.81
N LEU A 201 -12.25 2.84 -3.25
CA LEU A 201 -13.21 2.13 -2.40
C LEU A 201 -13.43 2.82 -1.04
N ALA A 202 -12.39 3.41 -0.44
CA ALA A 202 -12.53 4.24 0.75
C ALA A 202 -13.42 5.48 0.49
N GLN A 203 -13.32 6.09 -0.68
CA GLN A 203 -14.22 7.15 -1.11
C GLN A 203 -15.67 6.65 -1.25
N LYS A 204 -15.90 5.49 -1.89
CA LYS A 204 -17.24 4.87 -1.98
C LYS A 204 -17.87 4.62 -0.60
N ILE A 205 -17.08 4.18 0.37
CA ILE A 205 -17.53 4.03 1.77
C ILE A 205 -17.92 5.40 2.37
N THR A 206 -17.13 6.43 2.10
CA THR A 206 -17.40 7.80 2.55
C THR A 206 -18.70 8.34 1.97
N ASP A 207 -18.98 8.04 0.70
CA ASP A 207 -20.15 8.52 -0.02
C ASP A 207 -21.43 7.75 0.34
N PHE A 208 -21.30 6.51 0.83
CA PHE A 208 -22.40 5.74 1.37
C PHE A 208 -23.08 6.43 2.58
N LEU A 209 -22.34 7.25 3.34
CA LEU A 209 -22.85 8.06 4.44
C LEU A 209 -23.47 9.38 3.89
N PRO A 210 -24.73 9.77 4.19
CA PRO A 210 -25.66 9.28 5.22
C PRO A 210 -26.92 8.58 4.66
N ASN A 211 -26.89 8.11 3.41
CA ASN A 211 -28.06 7.55 2.70
C ASN A 211 -28.52 6.15 3.18
N SER A 212 -28.04 5.68 4.33
CA SER A 212 -28.35 4.35 4.88
C SER A 212 -29.78 4.21 5.45
N ARG A 213 -30.65 5.23 5.35
CA ARG A 213 -32.09 5.06 5.59
C ARG A 213 -32.74 4.33 4.41
N GLN A 214 -32.86 3.00 4.50
CA GLN A 214 -34.08 2.36 4.00
C GLN A 214 -35.22 2.65 5.00
N PRO A 215 -36.45 2.95 4.53
CA PRO A 215 -37.55 3.27 5.41
C PRO A 215 -37.89 2.06 6.30
N ILE A 216 -38.01 2.32 7.60
CA ILE A 216 -38.59 1.39 8.56
C ILE A 216 -40.05 1.19 8.12
N ASN A 217 -40.36 0.08 7.47
CA ASN A 217 -41.74 -0.33 7.27
C ASN A 217 -42.32 -0.62 8.66
N LYS A 218 -43.25 0.23 9.08
CA LYS A 218 -44.16 -0.01 10.21
C LYS A 218 -45.16 -1.09 9.85
#